data_AF-A0AAV0RVK5-F1
#
_entry.id   AF-A0AAV0RVK5-F1
#
_cell.length_a   1.000
_cell.length_b   1.000
_cell.length_c   1.000
_cell.angle_alpha   90.00
_cell.angle_beta   90.00
_cell.angle_gamma   90.00
#
_symmetry.space_group_name_H-M   'P 1'
#
loop_
_entity.id
_entity.type
_entity.pdbx_description
1 polymer ?
#
loop_
_entity_poly.entity_id
_entity_poly.type
_entity_poly.pdbx_seq_one_letter_code
_entity_poly.pdbx_strand_id
1 'polypeptide(L)'
;MSRQILADLSIENKITKDLSEEELTNLRDEVSKYTIEGDLRRFNALNIRRLKEIQCYRGVRHIQGLPCRGQRTKNNCRTLKGKRVAIPGKKKAR
;
A
#
# COMPACT_ATOMS: atom_id res chain seq x y z
N MET A 1 6.36 -13.48 -3.78
CA MET A 1 7.61 -12.72 -3.69
C MET A 1 8.59 -13.35 -2.72
N SER A 2 8.39 -13.32 -1.40
CA SER A 2 9.37 -13.92 -0.46
C SER A 2 9.68 -15.39 -0.73
N ARG A 3 8.66 -16.26 -0.86
CA ARG A 3 8.86 -17.67 -1.22
C ARG A 3 9.45 -17.89 -2.60
N GLN A 4 9.19 -16.97 -3.52
CA GLN A 4 9.66 -17.07 -4.90
C GLN A 4 11.17 -16.78 -4.95
N ILE A 5 11.62 -15.70 -4.30
CA ILE A 5 13.04 -15.34 -4.20
C ILE A 5 13.86 -16.48 -3.54
N LEU A 6 13.33 -17.10 -2.49
CA LEU A 6 13.98 -18.24 -1.84
C LEU A 6 14.06 -19.48 -2.74
N ALA A 7 13.00 -19.76 -3.50
CA ALA A 7 12.99 -20.86 -4.45
C ALA A 7 13.94 -20.62 -5.64
N ASP A 8 13.99 -19.39 -6.15
CA ASP A 8 14.84 -19.00 -7.28
C ASP A 8 16.33 -19.10 -6.90
N LEU A 9 16.68 -18.77 -5.65
CA LEU A 9 18.03 -18.90 -5.09
C LEU A 9 18.34 -20.31 -4.54
N SER A 10 17.36 -21.23 -4.54
CA SER A 10 17.46 -22.56 -3.92
C SER A 10 17.93 -22.53 -2.46
N ILE A 11 17.54 -21.48 -1.71
CA ILE A 11 17.86 -21.34 -0.28
C ILE A 11 16.69 -21.90 0.55
N GLU A 12 16.99 -22.79 1.48
CA GLU A 12 16.00 -23.29 2.43
C GLU A 12 15.57 -22.22 3.44
N ASN A 13 14.33 -22.30 3.92
CA ASN A 13 13.79 -21.33 4.87
C ASN A 13 14.34 -21.60 6.28
N LYS A 14 15.55 -21.08 6.52
CA LYS A 14 16.26 -21.14 7.81
C LYS A 14 15.87 -19.96 8.70
N ILE A 15 16.21 -20.07 9.99
CA ILE A 15 16.11 -18.95 10.93
C ILE A 15 17.12 -17.88 10.53
N THR A 16 16.79 -16.60 10.69
CA THR A 16 17.60 -15.45 10.25
C THR A 16 19.03 -15.43 10.79
N LYS A 17 19.29 -16.08 11.93
CA LYS A 17 20.62 -16.16 12.55
C LYS A 17 21.51 -17.24 11.92
N ASP A 18 20.91 -18.19 11.21
CA ASP A 18 21.58 -19.37 10.67
C ASP A 18 21.88 -19.22 9.17
N LEU A 19 21.65 -18.03 8.60
CA LEU A 19 22.04 -17.74 7.21
C LEU A 19 23.54 -17.50 7.10
N SER A 20 24.16 -18.06 6.07
CA SER A 20 25.55 -17.77 5.75
C SER A 20 25.71 -16.37 5.14
N GLU A 21 26.92 -15.81 5.21
CA GLU A 21 27.21 -14.51 4.56
C GLU A 21 27.03 -14.55 3.04
N GLU A 22 27.32 -15.70 2.41
CA GLU A 22 27.10 -15.92 0.98
C GLU A 22 25.60 -15.90 0.62
N GLU A 23 24.77 -16.61 1.39
CA GLU A 23 23.31 -16.60 1.23
C GLU A 23 22.73 -15.19 1.40
N LEU A 24 23.25 -14.41 2.37
CA LEU A 24 22.84 -13.02 2.59
C LEU A 24 23.21 -12.10 1.42
N THR A 25 24.38 -12.30 0.81
CA THR A 25 24.85 -11.48 -0.31
C THR A 25 24.00 -11.75 -1.55
N ASN A 26 23.77 -13.04 -1.86
CA ASN A 26 22.89 -13.45 -2.96
C ASN A 26 21.45 -12.94 -2.79
N LEU A 27 20.93 -12.99 -1.56
CA LEU A 27 19.60 -12.44 -1.25
C LEU A 27 19.53 -10.93 -1.48
N ARG A 28 20.57 -10.18 -1.10
CA ARG A 28 20.61 -8.72 -1.33
C ARG A 28 20.63 -8.40 -2.82
N ASP A 29 21.40 -9.14 -3.60
CA ASP A 29 21.52 -8.92 -5.05
C ASP A 29 20.20 -9.22 -5.77
N GLU A 30 19.50 -10.30 -5.40
CA GLU A 30 18.17 -10.60 -5.95
C GLU A 30 17.13 -9.58 -5.52
N VAL A 31 17.11 -9.19 -4.24
CA VAL A 31 16.15 -8.21 -3.72
C VAL A 31 16.35 -6.84 -4.37
N SER A 32 17.59 -6.47 -4.70
CA SER A 32 17.92 -5.19 -5.35
C SER A 32 17.31 -5.03 -6.75
N LYS A 33 16.97 -6.12 -7.43
CA LYS A 33 16.30 -6.07 -8.74
C LYS A 33 14.85 -5.59 -8.65
N TYR A 34 14.25 -5.67 -7.46
CA TYR A 34 12.86 -5.29 -7.24
C TYR A 34 12.75 -3.85 -6.75
N THR A 35 11.74 -3.13 -7.23
CA THR A 35 11.44 -1.78 -6.73
C THR A 35 10.81 -1.88 -5.34
N ILE A 36 11.53 -1.44 -4.32
CA ILE A 36 11.14 -1.59 -2.92
C ILE A 36 10.96 -0.20 -2.27
N GLU A 37 10.28 -0.18 -1.13
CA GLU A 37 10.18 0.93 -0.18
C GLU A 37 10.12 2.32 -0.81
N GLY A 38 11.25 3.04 -0.85
CA GLY A 38 11.33 4.43 -1.26
C GLY A 38 10.87 4.63 -2.70
N ASP A 39 11.36 3.81 -3.62
CA ASP A 39 11.05 3.94 -5.03
C ASP A 39 9.62 3.49 -5.33
N LEU A 40 9.15 2.43 -4.68
CA LEU A 40 7.76 1.99 -4.81
C LEU A 40 6.77 3.03 -4.24
N ARG A 41 7.11 3.67 -3.12
CA ARG A 41 6.31 4.77 -2.53
C ARG A 41 6.26 5.97 -3.47
N ARG A 42 7.39 6.37 -4.05
CA ARG A 42 7.47 7.46 -5.04
C ARG A 42 6.66 7.13 -6.29
N PHE A 43 6.82 5.93 -6.84
CA PHE A 43 6.07 5.46 -8.01
C PHE A 43 4.55 5.53 -7.77
N ASN A 44 4.07 5.01 -6.64
CA ASN A 44 2.66 5.06 -6.29
C ASN A 44 2.15 6.48 -6.06
N ALA A 45 2.96 7.34 -5.42
CA ALA A 45 2.62 8.75 -5.23
C ALA A 45 2.47 9.49 -6.57
N LEU A 46 3.39 9.26 -7.52
CA LEU A 46 3.32 9.82 -8.87
C LEU A 46 2.08 9.33 -9.62
N ASN A 47 1.75 8.04 -9.53
CA ASN A 47 0.54 7.49 -10.15
C ASN A 47 -0.74 8.12 -9.57
N ILE A 48 -0.83 8.28 -8.25
CA ILE A 48 -1.98 8.93 -7.61
C ILE A 48 -2.04 10.41 -8.03
N ARG A 49 -0.91 11.11 -8.07
CA ARG A 49 -0.84 12.50 -8.51
C ARG A 49 -1.31 12.66 -9.95
N ARG A 50 -0.83 11.80 -10.86
CA ARG A 50 -1.28 11.74 -12.26
C ARG A 50 -2.79 11.57 -12.36
N LEU A 51 -3.39 10.66 -11.58
CA LEU A 51 -4.85 10.46 -11.58
C LEU A 51 -5.61 11.70 -11.12
N LYS A 52 -5.07 12.44 -10.14
CA LYS A 52 -5.65 13.70 -9.65
C LYS A 52 -5.56 14.81 -10.70
N GLU A 53 -4.43 14.95 -11.36
CA GLU A 53 -4.19 15.95 -12.41
C GLU A 53 -5.09 15.72 -13.63
N ILE A 54 -5.30 14.45 -14.03
CA ILE A 54 -6.22 14.08 -15.11
C ILE A 54 -7.70 14.37 -14.76
N GLN A 55 -8.03 14.52 -13.47
CA GLN A 55 -9.41 14.70 -12.98
C GLN A 55 -10.39 13.56 -13.33
N CYS A 56 -9.88 12.35 -13.57
CA CYS A 56 -10.73 11.18 -13.74
C CYS A 56 -11.52 10.85 -12.45
N TYR A 57 -12.58 10.04 -12.54
CA TYR A 57 -13.39 9.65 -11.37
C TYR A 57 -12.54 9.17 -10.19
N ARG A 58 -11.56 8.29 -10.43
CA ARG A 58 -10.66 7.79 -9.38
C ARG A 58 -9.84 8.92 -8.75
N GLY A 59 -9.36 9.87 -9.55
CA GLY A 59 -8.62 11.05 -9.10
C GLY A 59 -9.46 11.92 -8.17
N VAL A 60 -10.69 12.26 -8.58
CA VAL A 60 -11.64 13.04 -7.77
C VAL A 60 -11.90 12.34 -6.43
N ARG A 61 -12.05 11.02 -6.42
CA ARG A 61 -12.24 10.23 -5.20
C ARG A 61 -11.00 10.24 -4.29
N HIS A 62 -9.81 10.18 -4.87
CA HIS A 62 -8.55 10.34 -4.14
C HIS A 62 -8.36 11.74 -3.54
N ILE A 63 -8.90 12.78 -4.17
CA ILE A 63 -8.91 14.15 -3.62
C ILE A 63 -9.90 14.25 -2.45
N GLN A 64 -11.10 13.71 -2.64
CA GLN A 64 -12.19 13.76 -1.64
C GLN A 64 -12.02 12.80 -0.46
N GLY A 65 -10.98 11.95 -0.45
CA GLY A 65 -10.80 10.93 0.59
C GLY A 65 -11.90 9.87 0.60
N LEU A 66 -12.43 9.51 -0.57
CA LEU A 66 -13.52 8.54 -0.75
C LEU A 66 -13.04 7.30 -1.52
N PRO A 67 -13.62 6.13 -1.25
CA PRO A 67 -13.20 4.91 -1.93
C PRO A 67 -13.45 4.98 -3.43
N CYS A 68 -12.46 4.52 -4.20
CA CYS A 68 -12.39 4.67 -5.65
C CYS A 68 -12.82 3.42 -6.45
N ARG A 69 -13.07 2.28 -5.77
CA ARG A 69 -13.41 0.98 -6.40
C ARG A 69 -14.92 0.70 -6.47
N GLY A 70 -15.77 1.73 -6.53
CA GLY A 70 -17.24 1.56 -6.58
C GLY A 70 -17.91 1.13 -5.26
N GLN A 71 -17.19 1.18 -4.15
CA GLN A 71 -17.73 0.84 -2.83
C GLN A 71 -18.74 1.90 -2.35
N ARG A 72 -19.79 1.45 -1.64
CA ARG A 72 -20.85 2.34 -1.11
C ARG A 72 -20.30 3.27 -0.02
N THR A 73 -20.53 4.58 -0.16
CA THR A 73 -20.02 5.62 0.78
C THR A 73 -20.94 6.06 1.89
N LYS A 74 -22.18 5.57 1.89
CA LYS A 74 -23.23 5.95 2.85
C LYS A 74 -22.94 5.41 4.26
N ASN A 75 -22.47 4.15 4.37
CA ASN A 75 -22.33 3.45 5.64
C ASN A 75 -20.86 3.24 6.03
N ASN A 76 -20.17 2.30 5.38
CA ASN A 76 -18.88 1.77 5.82
C ASN A 76 -17.72 2.24 4.93
N CYS A 77 -17.07 3.36 5.31
CA CYS A 77 -15.86 3.88 4.65
C CYS A 77 -14.86 4.51 5.63
N ARG A 78 -14.88 4.08 6.90
CA ARG A 78 -14.13 4.76 7.98
C ARG A 78 -12.62 4.59 7.89
N THR A 79 -12.14 3.50 7.31
CA THR A 79 -10.71 3.29 7.04
C THR A 79 -10.11 4.39 6.17
N LEU A 80 -10.91 4.97 5.25
CA LEU A 80 -10.46 6.04 4.36
C LEU A 80 -10.92 7.44 4.80
N LYS A 81 -12.18 7.58 5.27
CA LYS A 81 -12.73 8.86 5.76
C LYS A 81 -12.16 9.29 7.11
N GLY A 82 -11.48 8.40 7.82
CA GLY A 82 -10.99 8.64 9.18
C GLY A 82 -12.09 8.55 10.25
N LYS A 83 -11.70 8.95 11.47
CA LYS A 83 -12.56 8.92 12.67
C LYS A 83 -13.83 9.75 12.45
N ARG A 84 -14.93 9.36 13.10
CA ARG A 84 -16.20 10.07 12.99
C ARG A 84 -16.09 11.40 13.73
N VAL A 85 -16.05 12.49 12.98
CA VAL A 85 -16.24 13.84 13.53
C VAL A 85 -17.73 14.01 13.85
N ALA A 86 -18.04 14.29 15.11
CA ALA A 86 -19.39 14.63 15.52
C ALA A 86 -19.68 16.08 15.07
N ILE A 87 -20.87 16.33 14.53
CA ILE A 87 -21.31 17.69 14.20
C ILE A 87 -21.93 18.26 15.48
N PRO A 88 -21.33 19.31 16.10
CA PRO A 88 -21.92 19.93 17.27
C PRO A 88 -23.32 20.47 16.94
N GLY A 89 -24.27 20.27 17.86
CA GLY A 89 -25.66 20.72 17.69
C GLY A 89 -26.62 19.77 16.97
N LYS A 90 -26.16 18.61 16.44
CA LYS A 90 -27.11 17.59 15.95
C LYS A 90 -27.70 16.80 17.11
N LYS A 91 -28.95 17.11 17.49
CA LYS A 91 -29.77 16.24 18.35
C LYS A 91 -29.76 14.83 17.78
N LYS A 92 -29.45 13.85 18.62
CA LYS A 92 -29.61 12.42 18.30
C LYS A 92 -31.09 12.22 17.95
N ALA A 93 -31.41 12.06 16.67
CA ALA A 93 -32.72 11.55 16.30
C ALA A 93 -32.81 10.15 16.91
N ARG A 94 -33.79 9.97 17.81
CA ARG A 94 -34.15 8.65 18.33
C ARG A 94 -34.64 7.77 17.18
#